data_AF-A0A7S4SKZ2-F1
#
_entry.id   AF-A0A7S4SKZ2-F1
#
_cell.length_a   1.000
_cell.length_b   1.000
_cell.length_c   1.000
_cell.angle_alpha   90.00
_cell.angle_beta   90.00
_cell.angle_gamma   90.00
#
_symmetry.space_group_name_H-M   'P 1'
#
loop_
_entity.id
_entity.type
_entity.pdbx_description
1 polymer ?
#
loop_
_entity_poly.entity_id
_entity_poly.type
_entity_poly.pdbx_seq_one_letter_code
_entity_poly.pdbx_strand_id
1 'polypeptide(L)'
;NSDFSEPVPSQSSSDASLPISSPTSPRSQICSDGFSLIRIFLTPDDFEEEMRWILSNSRGAIISGFDYSPFTAAEDYRWESCLPADDCYSFTIEDDWGDGICCSHGEGSYSLWYDDVKVASGGDFEFSESHFIGPNCPTLSPSSSSRPSSKSPQPLLSEHVEMIEKERETLIKLFESTRGEEWLVNTGWIKEDENHCKWEGVSCKNGFVNKLTLEAKGLDGSIPTDVGMLSNLRYLYLAENKIHGSIPTEIGMMESLEILELNLNAIDGTVPTEVGRIERLNYLSFSDNTLHGNIPTEVGMISNLGVFSLSANNLHGTVPTEIGMIKNLK
;
A
#
# COMPACT_ATOMS: atom_id res chain seq x y z
N ASN A 1 -39.26 54.78 -13.26
CA ASN A 1 -40.36 54.43 -14.18
C ASN A 1 -40.21 52.97 -14.52
N SER A 2 -41.03 52.03 -14.08
CA SER A 2 -42.29 51.96 -13.30
C SER A 2 -42.51 50.44 -13.23
N ASP A 3 -42.40 49.81 -12.07
CA ASP A 3 -43.53 49.48 -11.19
C ASP A 3 -44.76 48.97 -11.95
N PHE A 4 -45.15 47.70 -11.74
CA PHE A 4 -46.54 47.31 -11.43
C PHE A 4 -46.66 45.80 -11.14
N SER A 5 -47.00 45.57 -9.88
CA SER A 5 -47.65 44.50 -9.11
C SER A 5 -48.40 43.32 -9.79
N GLU A 6 -48.49 42.25 -8.98
CA GLU A 6 -49.16 40.94 -9.11
C GLU A 6 -50.66 40.96 -9.53
N PRO A 7 -51.26 39.77 -9.76
CA PRO A 7 -52.04 39.18 -8.66
C PRO A 7 -51.93 37.64 -8.50
N VAL A 8 -52.09 37.20 -7.25
CA VAL A 8 -52.35 35.83 -6.79
C VAL A 8 -53.78 35.38 -7.17
N PRO A 9 -54.00 34.07 -7.39
CA PRO A 9 -55.09 33.44 -6.65
C PRO A 9 -54.67 32.14 -5.96
N SER A 10 -55.26 31.98 -4.77
CA SER A 10 -55.19 30.83 -3.88
C SER A 10 -56.32 29.83 -4.15
N GLN A 11 -56.10 28.60 -3.65
CA GLN A 11 -57.00 27.46 -3.37
C GLN A 11 -56.62 26.21 -4.17
N SER A 12 -56.65 24.99 -3.66
CA SER A 12 -56.57 24.36 -2.33
C SER A 12 -56.89 22.88 -2.59
N SER A 13 -56.02 21.94 -2.21
CA SER A 13 -56.36 20.56 -1.84
C SER A 13 -55.06 19.87 -1.44
N SER A 14 -54.73 19.85 -0.14
CA SER A 14 -54.94 18.68 0.72
C SER A 14 -54.37 17.40 0.11
N ASP A 15 -53.16 17.00 0.53
CA ASP A 15 -53.12 15.73 1.25
C ASP A 15 -51.90 15.57 2.18
N ALA A 16 -52.22 14.90 3.27
CA ALA A 16 -51.45 14.30 4.35
C ALA A 16 -49.93 14.53 4.45
N SER A 17 -49.58 15.08 5.62
CA SER A 17 -48.27 15.03 6.26
C SER A 17 -47.68 13.63 6.34
N LEU A 18 -46.41 13.49 5.98
CA LEU A 18 -45.52 12.48 6.56
C LEU A 18 -44.46 13.21 7.39
N PRO A 19 -44.31 12.89 8.68
CA PRO A 19 -43.35 13.58 9.54
C PRO A 19 -41.92 13.23 9.11
N ILE A 20 -41.10 14.27 9.05
CA ILE A 20 -39.64 14.21 8.98
C ILE A 20 -39.17 13.43 10.21
N SER A 21 -38.82 12.16 10.03
CA SER A 21 -38.06 11.43 11.03
C SER A 21 -36.63 11.92 10.99
N SER A 22 -36.24 12.59 12.07
CA SER A 22 -34.85 12.76 12.48
C SER A 22 -34.07 11.44 12.33
N PRO A 23 -32.75 11.49 12.10
CA PRO A 23 -31.94 10.27 12.03
C PRO A 23 -31.98 9.59 13.40
N THR A 24 -32.83 8.57 13.51
CA THR A 24 -32.84 7.65 14.64
C THR A 24 -31.47 6.99 14.71
N SER A 25 -30.87 7.10 15.91
CA SER A 25 -29.73 6.33 16.39
C SER A 25 -29.68 4.90 15.80
N PRO A 26 -28.51 4.39 15.37
CA PRO A 26 -28.42 3.06 14.79
C PRO A 26 -28.96 2.04 15.80
N ARG A 27 -29.95 1.24 15.37
CA ARG A 27 -30.47 0.13 16.16
C ARG A 27 -29.31 -0.75 16.61
N SER A 28 -29.13 -0.90 17.91
CA SER A 28 -28.24 -1.91 18.47
C SER A 28 -28.63 -3.26 17.87
N GLN A 29 -27.67 -3.94 17.26
CA GLN A 29 -27.85 -5.32 16.83
C GLN A 29 -28.21 -6.16 18.07
N ILE A 30 -29.35 -6.83 18.04
CA ILE A 30 -29.79 -7.72 19.12
C ILE A 30 -29.42 -9.14 18.71
N CYS A 31 -28.53 -9.78 19.45
CA CYS A 31 -28.18 -11.18 19.22
C CYS A 31 -29.31 -12.11 19.67
N SER A 32 -29.42 -13.27 19.01
CA SER A 32 -30.38 -14.31 19.41
C SER A 32 -29.95 -15.00 20.70
N ASP A 33 -30.90 -15.64 21.40
CA ASP A 33 -30.62 -16.41 22.61
C ASP A 33 -29.44 -17.38 22.41
N GLY A 34 -28.48 -17.36 23.35
CA GLY A 34 -27.25 -18.15 23.28
C GLY A 34 -26.07 -17.47 22.58
N PHE A 35 -26.24 -16.24 22.07
CA PHE A 35 -25.17 -15.43 21.48
C PHE A 35 -25.05 -14.08 22.18
N SER A 36 -23.82 -13.60 22.33
CA SER A 36 -23.49 -12.27 22.83
C SER A 36 -22.84 -11.44 21.72
N LEU A 37 -23.05 -10.12 21.79
CA LEU A 37 -22.52 -9.19 20.80
C LEU A 37 -21.12 -8.74 21.19
N ILE A 38 -20.12 -9.00 20.35
CA ILE A 38 -18.78 -8.44 20.54
C ILE A 38 -18.62 -7.26 19.59
N ARG A 39 -18.10 -6.14 20.09
CA ARG A 39 -17.75 -4.98 19.27
C ARG A 39 -16.31 -4.55 19.52
N ILE A 40 -15.61 -4.26 18.44
CA ILE A 40 -14.23 -3.76 18.42
C ILE A 40 -14.26 -2.44 17.67
N PHE A 41 -13.78 -1.39 18.32
CA PHE A 41 -13.55 -0.10 17.70
C PHE A 41 -12.05 0.15 17.72
N LEU A 42 -11.48 0.52 16.58
CA LEU A 42 -10.08 0.89 16.45
C LEU A 42 -10.00 2.26 15.78
N THR A 43 -9.15 3.12 16.30
CA THR A 43 -8.69 4.34 15.66
C THR A 43 -7.19 4.14 15.49
N PRO A 44 -6.66 4.05 14.26
CA PRO A 44 -5.21 4.00 14.07
C PRO A 44 -4.56 5.33 14.46
N ASP A 45 -3.25 5.31 14.66
CA ASP A 45 -2.45 6.53 14.73
C ASP A 45 -1.93 6.93 13.34
N ASP A 46 -0.94 7.83 13.27
CA ASP A 46 -0.37 8.29 12.00
C ASP A 46 0.42 7.18 11.26
N PHE A 47 0.56 5.98 11.85
CA PHE A 47 1.38 4.85 11.41
C PHE A 47 0.60 3.53 11.37
N GLU A 48 -0.63 3.59 10.87
CA GLU A 48 -1.55 2.45 10.86
C GLU A 48 -1.04 1.15 10.21
N GLU A 49 -0.07 1.22 9.29
CA GLU A 49 0.54 0.06 8.64
C GLU A 49 1.30 -0.84 9.64
N GLU A 50 1.55 -0.38 10.87
CA GLU A 50 2.20 -1.15 11.94
C GLU A 50 1.20 -1.87 12.85
N MET A 51 -0.08 -1.48 12.78
CA MET A 51 -1.12 -2.03 13.63
C MET A 51 -1.73 -3.30 13.04
N ARG A 52 -1.81 -4.34 13.87
CA ARG A 52 -2.60 -5.56 13.59
C ARG A 52 -3.49 -5.94 14.75
N TRP A 53 -4.56 -6.67 14.47
CA TRP A 53 -5.35 -7.30 15.53
C TRP A 53 -5.95 -8.63 15.10
N ILE A 54 -6.16 -9.49 16.09
CA ILE A 54 -6.71 -10.83 15.92
C ILE A 54 -7.74 -11.06 17.03
N LEU A 55 -8.91 -11.59 16.64
CA LEU A 55 -9.89 -12.18 17.54
C LEU A 55 -9.96 -13.67 17.28
N SER A 56 -9.74 -14.47 18.32
CA SER A 56 -9.82 -15.94 18.26
C SER A 56 -10.74 -16.48 19.35
N ASN A 57 -11.27 -17.69 19.16
CA ASN A 57 -12.06 -18.38 20.18
C ASN A 57 -11.20 -19.29 21.08
N SER A 58 -11.82 -19.97 22.04
CA SER A 58 -11.13 -20.84 23.01
C SER A 58 -10.39 -22.02 22.39
N ARG A 59 -10.70 -22.37 21.14
CA ARG A 59 -10.03 -23.42 20.36
C ARG A 59 -8.85 -22.89 19.54
N GLY A 60 -8.56 -21.59 19.60
CA GLY A 60 -7.53 -20.92 18.81
C GLY A 60 -7.93 -20.68 17.35
N ALA A 61 -9.21 -20.85 17.00
CA ALA A 61 -9.67 -20.51 15.66
C ALA A 61 -9.83 -19.00 15.53
N ILE A 62 -9.19 -18.41 14.52
CA ILE A 62 -9.31 -16.98 14.19
C ILE A 62 -10.72 -16.73 13.66
N ILE A 63 -11.42 -15.80 14.31
CA ILE A 63 -12.78 -15.36 13.96
C ILE A 63 -12.69 -14.17 13.02
N SER A 64 -11.82 -13.22 13.32
CA SER A 64 -11.59 -12.02 12.53
C SER A 64 -10.26 -11.38 12.90
N GLY A 65 -9.75 -10.52 12.04
CA GLY A 65 -8.52 -9.78 12.25
C GLY A 65 -8.00 -9.23 10.93
N PHE A 66 -6.94 -8.44 11.01
CA PHE A 66 -6.11 -8.09 9.86
C PHE A 66 -4.65 -8.08 10.28
N ASP A 67 -3.78 -8.43 9.34
CA ASP A 67 -2.33 -8.46 9.55
C ASP A 67 -1.70 -7.06 9.44
N TYR A 68 -2.39 -6.12 8.77
CA TYR A 68 -2.01 -4.72 8.60
C TYR A 68 -3.27 -3.86 8.45
N SER A 69 -3.29 -2.64 9.00
CA SER A 69 -4.44 -1.74 8.86
C SER A 69 -4.71 -1.45 7.38
N PRO A 70 -5.90 -1.78 6.86
CA PRO A 70 -6.25 -1.48 5.47
C PRO A 70 -6.78 -0.03 5.29
N PHE A 71 -6.65 0.82 6.31
CA PHE A 71 -7.31 2.12 6.38
C PHE A 71 -6.32 3.26 6.07
N THR A 72 -6.82 4.50 6.12
CA THR A 72 -5.98 5.70 6.21
C THR A 72 -6.08 6.25 7.64
N ALA A 73 -5.02 6.82 8.22
CA ALA A 73 -4.87 7.31 9.61
C ALA A 73 -6.03 8.16 10.20
N ALA A 74 -7.01 8.57 9.41
CA ALA A 74 -8.19 9.34 9.81
C ALA A 74 -9.52 8.54 9.85
N GLU A 75 -9.52 7.23 9.57
CA GLU A 75 -10.75 6.42 9.54
C GLU A 75 -10.87 5.48 10.74
N ASP A 76 -11.94 5.67 11.54
CA ASP A 76 -12.32 4.75 12.62
C ASP A 76 -12.81 3.41 12.05
N TYR A 77 -12.23 2.32 12.51
CA TYR A 77 -12.68 0.96 12.22
C TYR A 77 -13.67 0.46 13.27
N ARG A 78 -14.75 -0.15 12.80
CA ARG A 78 -15.74 -0.83 13.65
C ARG A 78 -16.00 -2.23 13.14
N TRP A 79 -15.79 -3.21 14.01
CA TRP A 79 -16.19 -4.59 13.79
C TRP A 79 -17.19 -5.03 14.85
N GLU A 80 -18.23 -5.76 14.44
CA GLU A 80 -19.18 -6.35 15.36
C GLU A 80 -19.69 -7.70 14.87
N SER A 81 -19.90 -8.63 15.80
CA SER A 81 -20.49 -9.93 15.49
C SER A 81 -21.19 -10.55 16.70
N CYS A 82 -22.28 -11.27 16.45
CA CYS A 82 -22.89 -12.15 17.44
C CYS A 82 -22.12 -13.46 17.49
N LEU A 83 -21.49 -13.76 18.62
CA LEU A 83 -20.71 -14.98 18.83
C LEU A 83 -21.30 -15.80 19.99
N PRO A 84 -21.10 -17.14 20.01
CA PRO A 84 -21.57 -18.01 21.11
C PRO A 84 -21.23 -17.46 22.50
N ALA A 85 -22.26 -17.27 23.33
CA ALA A 85 -22.12 -16.63 24.65
C ALA A 85 -21.42 -17.53 25.70
N ASP A 86 -21.29 -18.82 25.42
CA ASP A 86 -20.67 -19.82 26.30
C ASP A 86 -19.16 -20.02 26.03
N ASP A 87 -18.63 -19.41 24.96
CA ASP A 87 -17.23 -19.49 24.58
C ASP A 87 -16.37 -18.41 25.28
N CYS A 88 -15.06 -18.54 25.17
CA CYS A 88 -14.09 -17.51 25.53
C CYS A 88 -13.37 -17.02 24.28
N TYR A 89 -13.24 -15.70 24.15
CA TYR A 89 -12.53 -15.07 23.04
C TYR A 89 -11.27 -14.36 23.53
N SER A 90 -10.23 -14.39 22.71
CA SER A 90 -9.00 -13.61 22.91
C SER A 90 -8.91 -12.57 21.81
N PHE A 91 -8.94 -11.30 22.21
CA PHE A 91 -8.60 -10.18 21.36
C PHE A 91 -7.15 -9.80 21.63
N THR A 92 -6.36 -9.72 20.58
CA THR A 92 -4.97 -9.27 20.63
C THR A 92 -4.79 -8.16 19.62
N ILE A 93 -4.19 -7.05 20.07
CA ILE A 93 -3.75 -5.95 19.21
C ILE A 93 -2.24 -5.85 19.33
N GLU A 94 -1.56 -5.60 18.22
CA GLU A 94 -0.11 -5.55 18.16
C GLU A 94 0.34 -4.37 17.33
N ASP A 95 1.53 -3.89 17.66
CA ASP A 95 2.23 -2.78 17.05
C ASP A 95 3.67 -3.21 16.77
N ASP A 96 4.09 -3.07 15.51
CA ASP A 96 5.37 -3.63 15.05
C ASP A 96 6.59 -2.85 15.57
N TRP A 97 6.42 -1.57 15.93
CA TRP A 97 7.52 -0.71 16.39
C TRP A 97 7.63 -0.64 17.91
N GLY A 98 6.60 -1.07 18.63
CA GLY A 98 6.59 -1.21 20.07
C GLY A 98 6.41 0.11 20.81
N ASP A 99 5.93 1.15 20.15
CA ASP A 99 5.45 2.38 20.78
C ASP A 99 3.93 2.40 20.96
N GLY A 100 3.24 1.38 20.46
CA GLY A 100 1.81 1.21 20.57
C GLY A 100 1.07 2.16 19.64
N ILE A 101 -0.24 2.01 19.57
CA ILE A 101 -1.04 2.82 18.65
C ILE A 101 -1.37 4.21 19.21
N CYS A 102 -0.63 4.73 20.21
CA CYS A 102 -0.94 6.04 20.77
C CYS A 102 0.21 6.82 21.42
N CYS A 103 -0.07 8.12 21.57
CA CYS A 103 0.57 9.20 22.31
C CYS A 103 1.74 9.92 21.64
N SER A 104 2.68 9.23 21.02
CA SER A 104 3.85 9.88 20.40
C SER A 104 3.61 10.30 18.96
N HIS A 105 2.76 9.55 18.24
CA HIS A 105 2.59 9.63 16.80
C HIS A 105 1.11 9.60 16.36
N GLY A 106 0.21 10.11 17.20
CA GLY A 106 -1.23 10.21 16.88
C GLY A 106 -2.14 10.01 18.10
N GLU A 107 -3.45 10.01 17.84
CA GLU A 107 -4.51 9.77 18.85
C GLU A 107 -5.15 8.36 18.70
N GLY A 108 -4.40 7.39 18.18
CA GLY A 108 -4.92 6.05 17.99
C GLY A 108 -5.34 5.39 19.30
N SER A 109 -6.34 4.52 19.23
CA SER A 109 -6.90 3.84 20.39
C SER A 109 -7.74 2.64 19.97
N TYR A 110 -8.02 1.76 20.93
CA TYR A 110 -9.01 0.71 20.74
C TYR A 110 -10.03 0.68 21.88
N SER A 111 -11.23 0.18 21.59
CA SER A 111 -12.18 -0.21 22.63
C SER A 111 -12.91 -1.51 22.28
N LEU A 112 -13.07 -2.33 23.30
CA LEU A 112 -13.61 -3.68 23.22
C LEU A 112 -14.87 -3.76 24.09
N TRP A 113 -15.94 -4.30 23.52
CA TRP A 113 -17.24 -4.38 24.16
C TRP A 113 -17.80 -5.79 24.07
N TYR A 114 -18.41 -6.24 25.17
CA TYR A 114 -19.17 -7.48 25.26
C TYR A 114 -20.60 -7.14 25.68
N ASP A 115 -21.54 -7.45 24.81
CA ASP A 115 -22.87 -6.88 24.78
C ASP A 115 -22.77 -5.35 24.87
N ASP A 116 -23.36 -4.73 25.89
CA ASP A 116 -23.33 -3.27 26.08
C ASP A 116 -22.34 -2.83 27.19
N VAL A 117 -21.42 -3.73 27.58
CA VAL A 117 -20.39 -3.45 28.58
C VAL A 117 -19.02 -3.30 27.90
N LYS A 118 -18.37 -2.15 28.12
CA LYS A 118 -16.96 -1.96 27.73
C LYS A 118 -16.09 -2.83 28.63
N VAL A 119 -15.38 -3.79 28.02
CA VAL A 119 -14.51 -4.73 28.74
C VAL A 119 -13.07 -4.26 28.77
N ALA A 120 -12.62 -3.57 27.73
CA ALA A 120 -11.27 -3.02 27.64
C ALA A 120 -11.22 -1.80 26.72
N SER A 121 -10.19 -0.98 26.92
CA SER A 121 -9.79 0.08 25.99
C SER A 121 -8.36 0.47 26.30
N GLY A 122 -7.62 0.86 25.28
CA GLY A 122 -6.21 1.21 25.41
C GLY A 122 -5.65 1.82 24.13
N GLY A 123 -4.33 1.81 24.04
CA GLY A 123 -3.56 2.36 22.93
C GLY A 123 -2.09 2.53 23.31
N ASP A 124 -1.80 2.75 24.59
CA ASP A 124 -0.45 2.86 25.14
C ASP A 124 0.01 1.47 25.59
N PHE A 125 0.63 0.75 24.68
CA PHE A 125 1.26 -0.55 24.91
C PHE A 125 2.59 -0.59 24.14
N GLU A 126 3.48 -1.53 24.47
CA GLU A 126 4.70 -1.72 23.67
C GLU A 126 4.33 -2.45 22.37
N PHE A 127 4.72 -3.72 22.21
CA PHE A 127 4.48 -4.45 20.97
C PHE A 127 3.10 -5.11 20.88
N SER A 128 2.44 -5.36 22.01
CA SER A 128 1.16 -6.07 21.99
C SER A 128 0.38 -5.88 23.28
N GLU A 129 -0.94 -5.94 23.15
CA GLU A 129 -1.87 -6.01 24.25
C GLU A 129 -2.94 -7.07 23.97
N SER A 130 -3.42 -7.77 25.00
CA SER A 130 -4.39 -8.84 24.85
C SER A 130 -5.44 -8.84 25.95
N HIS A 131 -6.68 -9.12 25.55
CA HIS A 131 -7.86 -9.14 26.39
C HIS A 131 -8.69 -10.39 26.15
N PHE A 132 -9.19 -10.96 27.24
CA PHE A 132 -10.12 -12.10 27.16
C PHE A 132 -11.56 -11.63 27.36
N ILE A 133 -12.47 -12.18 26.55
CA ILE A 133 -13.87 -11.76 26.49
C ILE A 133 -14.77 -12.98 26.62
N GLY A 134 -15.68 -12.95 27.59
CA GLY A 134 -16.67 -13.99 27.82
C GLY A 134 -16.66 -14.51 29.26
N PRO A 135 -17.76 -15.16 29.69
CA PRO A 135 -17.97 -15.55 31.08
C PRO A 135 -17.05 -16.67 31.57
N ASN A 136 -16.42 -17.43 30.66
CA ASN A 136 -15.61 -18.61 30.97
C ASN A 136 -14.11 -18.39 30.68
N CYS A 137 -13.66 -17.15 30.58
CA CYS A 137 -12.28 -16.86 30.25
C CYS A 137 -11.32 -17.02 31.44
N PRO A 138 -10.05 -17.39 31.19
CA PRO A 138 -9.02 -17.40 32.22
C PRO A 138 -8.86 -15.99 32.81
N THR A 139 -8.92 -15.87 34.14
CA THR A 139 -8.51 -14.64 34.82
C THR A 139 -6.99 -14.55 34.79
N LEU A 140 -6.43 -13.84 33.81
CA LEU A 140 -5.01 -13.48 33.85
C LEU A 140 -4.85 -12.18 34.65
N SER A 141 -3.99 -12.24 35.66
CA SER A 141 -3.45 -11.07 36.36
C SER A 141 -2.72 -10.19 35.34
N PRO A 142 -2.69 -8.85 35.50
CA PRO A 142 -1.89 -7.98 34.65
C PRO A 142 -0.41 -8.29 34.89
N SER A 143 0.21 -9.05 33.99
CA SER A 143 1.66 -9.24 33.97
C SER A 143 2.26 -8.22 33.02
N SER A 144 3.10 -7.35 33.58
CA SER A 144 4.07 -6.51 32.88
C SER A 144 4.76 -7.25 31.73
N SER A 145 5.00 -6.51 30.65
CA SER A 145 5.78 -6.93 29.48
C SER A 145 7.02 -7.72 29.89
N SER A 146 6.98 -9.02 29.59
CA SER A 146 8.19 -9.81 29.46
C SER A 146 7.90 -10.99 28.55
N ARG A 147 8.66 -10.99 27.45
CA ARG A 147 8.84 -12.02 26.45
C ARG A 147 8.47 -13.44 26.91
N PRO A 148 7.52 -14.12 26.25
CA PRO A 148 7.47 -15.57 26.29
C PRO A 148 8.73 -16.10 25.60
N SER A 149 9.58 -16.76 26.37
CA SER A 149 10.73 -17.48 25.87
C SER A 149 10.29 -18.61 24.94
N SER A 150 10.84 -18.58 23.73
CA SER A 150 11.07 -19.71 22.83
C SER A 150 9.92 -20.72 22.69
N LYS A 151 8.89 -20.37 21.93
CA LYS A 151 8.35 -21.25 20.88
C LYS A 151 8.05 -20.40 19.66
N SER A 152 8.81 -20.66 18.60
CA SER A 152 8.65 -20.12 17.25
C SER A 152 7.18 -20.00 16.84
N PRO A 153 6.79 -18.81 16.33
CA PRO A 153 5.78 -18.67 15.30
C PRO A 153 6.45 -18.30 13.96
N GLN A 154 6.39 -19.26 13.03
CA GLN A 154 6.15 -19.13 11.58
C GLN A 154 7.20 -18.46 10.64
N PRO A 155 7.80 -19.21 9.69
CA PRO A 155 8.80 -18.75 8.71
C PRO A 155 8.40 -17.58 7.78
N LEU A 156 7.10 -17.36 7.54
CA LEU A 156 6.61 -16.43 6.51
C LEU A 156 6.76 -14.95 6.88
N LEU A 157 6.68 -14.60 8.17
CA LEU A 157 6.81 -13.22 8.65
C LEU A 157 8.27 -12.70 8.55
N SER A 158 9.24 -13.61 8.71
CA SER A 158 10.67 -13.30 8.52
C SER A 158 11.00 -13.01 7.06
N GLU A 159 10.39 -13.72 6.12
CA GLU A 159 10.64 -13.53 4.69
C GLU A 159 10.06 -12.19 4.19
N HIS A 160 8.88 -11.77 4.69
CA HIS A 160 8.24 -10.53 4.27
C HIS A 160 9.07 -9.29 4.64
N VAL A 161 9.51 -9.20 5.91
CA VAL A 161 10.38 -8.12 6.39
C VAL A 161 11.73 -8.13 5.67
N GLU A 162 12.29 -9.32 5.41
CA GLU A 162 13.55 -9.45 4.67
C GLU A 162 13.41 -8.95 3.21
N MET A 163 12.27 -9.18 2.57
CA MET A 163 12.00 -8.67 1.22
C MET A 163 11.85 -7.14 1.20
N ILE A 164 11.16 -6.56 2.19
CA ILE A 164 11.03 -5.10 2.33
C ILE A 164 12.41 -4.45 2.52
N GLU A 165 13.25 -5.01 3.38
CA GLU A 165 14.61 -4.47 3.60
C GLU A 165 15.47 -4.58 2.33
N LYS A 166 15.32 -5.66 1.55
CA LYS A 166 15.99 -5.80 0.25
C LYS A 166 15.52 -4.76 -0.77
N GLU A 167 14.24 -4.40 -0.80
CA GLU A 167 13.75 -3.32 -1.65
C GLU A 167 14.35 -1.97 -1.21
N ARG A 168 14.42 -1.72 0.10
CA ARG A 168 15.09 -0.53 0.65
C ARG A 168 16.56 -0.45 0.24
N GLU A 169 17.32 -1.54 0.41
CA GLU A 169 18.72 -1.62 -0.03
C GLU A 169 18.86 -1.37 -1.55
N THR A 170 17.92 -1.87 -2.34
CA THR A 170 17.88 -1.64 -3.80
C THR A 170 17.70 -0.16 -4.12
N LEU A 171 16.81 0.53 -3.41
CA LEU A 171 16.65 1.98 -3.55
C LEU A 171 17.92 2.73 -3.14
N ILE A 172 18.57 2.36 -2.03
CA ILE A 172 19.85 2.97 -1.62
C ILE A 172 20.92 2.82 -2.72
N LYS A 173 21.02 1.65 -3.34
CA LYS A 173 21.94 1.45 -4.48
C LYS A 173 21.59 2.34 -5.67
N LEU A 174 20.29 2.50 -5.99
CA LEU A 174 19.86 3.44 -7.02
C LEU A 174 20.28 4.87 -6.68
N PHE A 175 20.08 5.28 -5.43
CA PHE A 175 20.50 6.59 -4.94
C PHE A 175 22.01 6.81 -5.10
N GLU A 176 22.83 5.90 -4.58
CA GLU A 176 24.28 6.01 -4.63
C GLU A 176 24.81 5.99 -6.07
N SER A 177 24.30 5.06 -6.90
CA SER A 177 24.73 4.89 -8.30
C SER A 177 24.35 6.04 -9.22
N THR A 178 23.44 6.92 -8.78
CA THR A 178 22.98 8.10 -9.54
C THR A 178 23.24 9.42 -8.80
N ARG A 179 24.19 9.41 -7.86
CA ARG A 179 24.63 10.59 -7.08
C ARG A 179 23.48 11.28 -6.35
N GLY A 180 22.75 10.50 -5.56
CA GLY A 180 21.61 10.94 -4.77
C GLY A 180 21.83 12.17 -3.90
N GLU A 181 23.04 12.37 -3.38
CA GLU A 181 23.39 13.57 -2.61
C GLU A 181 23.35 14.87 -3.43
N GLU A 182 23.43 14.77 -4.77
CA GLU A 182 23.40 15.89 -5.73
C GLU A 182 22.04 16.04 -6.44
N TRP A 183 21.05 15.20 -6.13
CA TRP A 183 19.71 15.33 -6.71
C TRP A 183 19.07 16.67 -6.31
N LEU A 184 18.20 17.18 -7.19
CA LEU A 184 17.48 18.42 -6.96
C LEU A 184 16.53 18.34 -5.76
N VAL A 185 15.92 17.16 -5.55
CA VAL A 185 15.07 16.85 -4.40
C VAL A 185 15.31 15.39 -4.01
N ASN A 186 15.76 15.17 -2.78
CA ASN A 186 16.07 13.85 -2.22
C ASN A 186 15.56 13.69 -0.78
N THR A 187 14.51 14.41 -0.41
CA THR A 187 13.96 14.40 0.96
C THR A 187 13.67 12.98 1.43
N GLY A 188 14.20 12.62 2.61
CA GLY A 188 13.96 11.34 3.27
C GLY A 188 14.93 10.22 2.90
N TRP A 189 15.60 10.32 1.75
CA TRP A 189 16.54 9.30 1.30
C TRP A 189 17.72 9.14 2.27
N ILE A 190 18.07 7.89 2.60
CA ILE A 190 19.17 7.47 3.50
C ILE A 190 19.08 8.04 4.93
N LYS A 191 17.88 8.30 5.45
CA LYS A 191 17.72 8.46 6.90
C LYS A 191 17.52 7.09 7.53
N GLU A 192 18.43 6.71 8.44
CA GLU A 192 18.51 5.35 8.99
C GLU A 192 17.17 4.86 9.59
N ASP A 193 16.42 5.76 10.23
CA ASP A 193 15.14 5.47 10.90
C ASP A 193 13.89 5.72 10.03
N GLU A 194 14.05 6.09 8.75
CA GLU A 194 12.94 6.51 7.90
C GLU A 194 12.49 5.39 6.95
N ASN A 195 11.22 5.00 7.08
CA ASN A 195 10.56 4.06 6.18
C ASN A 195 10.71 4.54 4.72
N HIS A 196 11.26 3.69 3.85
CA HIS A 196 11.53 3.99 2.45
C HIS A 196 10.27 4.39 1.65
N CYS A 197 9.09 3.96 2.10
CA CYS A 197 7.80 4.37 1.53
C CYS A 197 7.49 5.86 1.73
N LYS A 198 8.20 6.55 2.63
CA LYS A 198 8.09 8.00 2.87
C LYS A 198 9.12 8.80 2.08
N TRP A 199 10.05 8.15 1.39
CA TRP A 199 11.07 8.85 0.61
C TRP A 199 10.44 9.56 -0.57
N GLU A 200 10.96 10.74 -0.89
CA GLU A 200 10.49 11.53 -2.02
C GLU A 200 10.48 10.69 -3.30
N GLY A 201 9.32 10.65 -3.97
CA GLY A 201 9.14 9.92 -5.23
C GLY A 201 8.89 8.42 -5.07
N VAL A 202 8.90 7.86 -3.86
CA VAL A 202 8.58 6.46 -3.59
C VAL A 202 7.11 6.34 -3.18
N SER A 203 6.42 5.31 -3.68
CA SER A 203 5.09 4.94 -3.16
C SER A 203 5.01 3.44 -3.03
N CYS A 204 4.51 2.98 -1.87
CA CYS A 204 4.38 1.57 -1.56
C CYS A 204 2.95 1.07 -1.62
N LYS A 205 2.80 -0.25 -1.68
CA LYS A 205 1.54 -0.96 -1.44
C LYS A 205 1.86 -2.19 -0.60
N ASN A 206 1.28 -2.27 0.60
CA ASN A 206 1.57 -3.33 1.58
C ASN A 206 3.08 -3.39 1.91
N GLY A 207 3.70 -2.25 2.21
CA GLY A 207 5.14 -2.16 2.50
C GLY A 207 6.11 -2.32 1.33
N PHE A 208 5.67 -2.85 0.18
CA PHE A 208 6.52 -3.01 -1.01
C PHE A 208 6.43 -1.83 -1.98
N VAL A 209 7.55 -1.48 -2.60
CA VAL A 209 7.64 -0.41 -3.59
C VAL A 209 6.78 -0.72 -4.80
N ASN A 210 5.76 0.11 -5.04
CA ASN A 210 4.82 -0.04 -6.14
C ASN A 210 5.02 1.00 -7.25
N LYS A 211 5.53 2.19 -6.92
CA LYS A 211 5.74 3.29 -7.86
C LYS A 211 6.99 4.08 -7.48
N LEU A 212 7.79 4.42 -8.50
CA LEU A 212 8.92 5.35 -8.41
C LEU A 212 8.71 6.51 -9.39
N THR A 213 8.70 7.73 -8.86
CA THR A 213 8.45 9.00 -9.55
C THR A 213 9.66 9.92 -9.35
N LEU A 214 10.70 9.70 -10.16
CA LEU A 214 12.00 10.39 -10.05
C LEU A 214 12.32 11.19 -11.32
N GLU A 215 11.31 11.60 -12.07
CA GLU A 215 11.46 12.42 -13.26
C GLU A 215 12.01 13.80 -12.93
N ALA A 216 12.92 14.31 -13.76
CA ALA A 216 13.49 15.65 -13.63
C ALA A 216 14.08 15.95 -12.24
N LYS A 217 14.65 14.93 -11.57
CA LYS A 217 15.31 15.09 -10.25
C LYS A 217 16.82 15.26 -10.36
N GLY A 218 17.38 15.17 -11.57
CA GLY A 218 18.80 15.37 -11.82
C GLY A 218 19.66 14.15 -11.52
N LEU A 219 19.09 12.94 -11.55
CA LEU A 219 19.81 11.67 -11.38
C LEU A 219 20.96 11.61 -12.40
N ASP A 220 22.21 11.51 -11.92
CA ASP A 220 23.43 11.49 -12.75
C ASP A 220 24.24 10.24 -12.42
N GLY A 221 24.15 9.24 -13.30
CA GLY A 221 24.78 7.94 -13.10
C GLY A 221 24.07 6.82 -13.85
N SER A 222 24.20 5.58 -13.40
CA SER A 222 23.67 4.40 -14.10
C SER A 222 22.63 3.65 -13.28
N ILE A 223 21.66 3.03 -13.95
CA ILE A 223 20.67 2.15 -13.29
C ILE A 223 21.40 0.88 -12.80
N PRO A 224 21.36 0.57 -11.48
CA PRO A 224 22.00 -0.62 -10.93
C PRO A 224 21.22 -1.89 -11.31
N THR A 225 21.92 -3.02 -11.41
CA THR A 225 21.30 -4.33 -11.70
C THR A 225 20.27 -4.75 -10.65
N ASP A 226 20.47 -4.34 -9.40
CA ASP A 226 19.58 -4.63 -8.27
C ASP A 226 18.16 -4.11 -8.48
N VAL A 227 17.91 -3.15 -9.37
CA VAL A 227 16.55 -2.65 -9.68
C VAL A 227 15.57 -3.77 -10.05
N GLY A 228 16.07 -4.88 -10.61
CA GLY A 228 15.27 -6.06 -10.93
C GLY A 228 14.64 -6.74 -9.70
N MET A 229 15.12 -6.44 -8.49
CA MET A 229 14.57 -6.96 -7.24
C MET A 229 13.24 -6.30 -6.85
N LEU A 230 12.89 -5.15 -7.42
CA LEU A 230 11.63 -4.44 -7.18
C LEU A 230 10.46 -5.12 -7.93
N SER A 231 10.19 -6.38 -7.61
CA SER A 231 9.25 -7.27 -8.32
C SER A 231 7.78 -6.81 -8.25
N ASN A 232 7.43 -5.99 -7.24
CA ASN A 232 6.10 -5.41 -7.06
C ASN A 232 5.91 -4.05 -7.75
N LEU A 233 6.97 -3.51 -8.36
CA LEU A 233 6.93 -2.20 -9.00
C LEU A 233 6.05 -2.25 -10.25
N ARG A 234 5.07 -1.35 -10.31
CA ARG A 234 4.16 -1.19 -11.45
C ARG A 234 4.51 0.01 -12.31
N TYR A 235 5.09 1.05 -11.73
CA TYR A 235 5.37 2.29 -12.45
C TYR A 235 6.78 2.78 -12.13
N LEU A 236 7.62 2.85 -13.16
CA LEU A 236 8.97 3.38 -13.07
C LEU A 236 9.11 4.58 -14.00
N TYR A 237 9.19 5.76 -13.40
CA TYR A 237 9.37 7.01 -14.12
C TYR A 237 10.72 7.63 -13.78
N LEU A 238 11.65 7.60 -14.75
CA LEU A 238 13.00 8.16 -14.64
C LEU A 238 13.31 9.16 -15.76
N ALA A 239 12.28 9.68 -16.42
CA ALA A 239 12.43 10.59 -17.54
C ALA A 239 13.12 11.91 -17.15
N GLU A 240 13.73 12.58 -18.13
CA GLU A 240 14.32 13.92 -17.96
C GLU A 240 15.45 13.98 -16.90
N ASN A 241 16.31 12.97 -16.85
CA ASN A 241 17.47 12.93 -15.98
C ASN A 241 18.78 12.91 -16.79
N LYS A 242 19.90 12.65 -16.12
CA LYS A 242 21.24 12.46 -16.73
C LYS A 242 21.68 11.01 -16.63
N ILE A 243 20.73 10.07 -16.63
CA ILE A 243 21.04 8.66 -16.50
C ILE A 243 21.78 8.20 -17.75
N HIS A 244 22.87 7.46 -17.57
CA HIS A 244 23.77 6.99 -18.61
C HIS A 244 24.20 5.54 -18.38
N GLY A 245 24.90 4.94 -19.35
CA GLY A 245 25.20 3.51 -19.35
C GLY A 245 24.06 2.70 -19.96
N SER A 246 24.12 1.38 -19.83
CA SER A 246 23.14 0.46 -20.44
C SER A 246 21.92 0.21 -19.56
N ILE A 247 20.78 -0.12 -20.18
CA ILE A 247 19.62 -0.68 -19.48
C ILE A 247 20.02 -2.09 -18.96
N PRO A 248 19.94 -2.37 -17.65
CA PRO A 248 20.29 -3.68 -17.11
C PRO A 248 19.30 -4.75 -17.58
N THR A 249 19.80 -5.96 -17.85
CA THR A 249 18.96 -7.11 -18.27
C THR A 249 17.96 -7.53 -17.20
N GLU A 250 18.28 -7.26 -15.93
CA GLU A 250 17.50 -7.52 -14.73
C GLU A 250 16.17 -6.74 -14.72
N ILE A 251 16.00 -5.72 -15.57
CA ILE A 251 14.70 -5.06 -15.75
C ILE A 251 13.60 -6.06 -16.14
N GLY A 252 13.96 -7.15 -16.84
CA GLY A 252 13.03 -8.21 -17.21
C GLY A 252 12.57 -9.10 -16.05
N MET A 253 13.10 -8.92 -14.84
CA MET A 253 12.63 -9.59 -13.61
C MET A 253 11.43 -8.86 -12.98
N MET A 254 11.13 -7.64 -13.41
CA MET A 254 10.07 -6.80 -12.85
C MET A 254 8.71 -7.12 -13.50
N GLU A 255 8.21 -8.34 -13.29
CA GLU A 255 7.02 -8.90 -13.96
C GLU A 255 5.70 -8.13 -13.73
N SER A 256 5.67 -7.28 -12.69
CA SER A 256 4.53 -6.43 -12.35
C SER A 256 4.53 -5.10 -13.11
N LEU A 257 5.60 -4.76 -13.83
CA LEU A 257 5.80 -3.43 -14.39
C LEU A 257 4.83 -3.16 -15.55
N GLU A 258 4.16 -2.02 -15.48
CA GLU A 258 3.15 -1.57 -16.42
C GLU A 258 3.61 -0.35 -17.22
N ILE A 259 4.40 0.52 -16.59
CA ILE A 259 4.97 1.72 -17.21
C ILE A 259 6.47 1.76 -16.93
N LEU A 260 7.25 1.88 -18.01
CA LEU A 260 8.68 2.11 -17.97
C LEU A 260 9.03 3.34 -18.83
N GLU A 261 9.36 4.43 -18.16
CA GLU A 261 9.76 5.70 -18.78
C GLU A 261 11.22 6.03 -18.48
N LEU A 262 12.07 5.90 -19.49
CA LEU A 262 13.49 6.30 -19.44
C LEU A 262 13.83 7.37 -20.47
N ASN A 263 12.84 8.02 -21.09
CA ASN A 263 13.08 9.01 -22.13
C ASN A 263 13.81 10.26 -21.62
N LEU A 264 14.44 11.00 -22.53
CA LEU A 264 15.17 12.23 -22.21
C LEU A 264 16.28 11.98 -21.18
N ASN A 265 17.17 11.04 -21.49
CA ASN A 265 18.34 10.68 -20.70
C ASN A 265 19.58 10.55 -21.64
N ALA A 266 20.69 10.02 -21.12
CA ALA A 266 21.91 9.74 -21.86
C ALA A 266 22.24 8.22 -21.89
N ILE A 267 21.21 7.37 -21.89
CA ILE A 267 21.36 5.90 -21.89
C ILE A 267 21.95 5.45 -23.23
N ASP A 268 22.90 4.52 -23.16
CA ASP A 268 23.61 3.93 -24.31
C ASP A 268 23.44 2.40 -24.32
N GLY A 269 24.10 1.70 -25.23
CA GLY A 269 23.96 0.27 -25.41
C GLY A 269 22.73 -0.11 -26.22
N THR A 270 22.32 -1.37 -26.10
CA THR A 270 21.19 -1.94 -26.84
C THR A 270 19.95 -2.05 -25.96
N VAL A 271 18.77 -2.08 -26.58
CA VAL A 271 17.54 -2.48 -25.88
C VAL A 271 17.67 -3.96 -25.48
N PRO A 272 17.59 -4.34 -24.18
CA PRO A 272 17.74 -5.72 -23.76
C PRO A 272 16.54 -6.57 -24.19
N THR A 273 16.80 -7.81 -24.61
CA THR A 273 15.76 -8.77 -25.03
C THR A 273 14.78 -9.09 -23.89
N GLU A 274 15.26 -8.98 -22.65
CA GLU A 274 14.57 -9.26 -21.40
C GLU A 274 13.35 -8.34 -21.17
N VAL A 275 13.30 -7.16 -21.81
CA VAL A 275 12.10 -6.30 -21.78
C VAL A 275 10.88 -7.04 -22.31
N GLY A 276 11.07 -7.99 -23.24
CA GLY A 276 9.99 -8.83 -23.75
C GLY A 276 9.35 -9.78 -22.72
N ARG A 277 9.99 -9.99 -21.56
CA ARG A 277 9.43 -10.81 -20.45
C ARG A 277 8.40 -10.08 -19.62
N ILE A 278 8.33 -8.76 -19.74
CA ILE A 278 7.48 -7.92 -18.89
C ILE A 278 6.08 -7.83 -19.52
N GLU A 279 5.30 -8.90 -19.40
CA GLU A 279 4.01 -9.06 -20.09
C GLU A 279 2.95 -8.00 -19.74
N ARG A 280 3.09 -7.34 -18.60
CA ARG A 280 2.18 -6.31 -18.10
C ARG A 280 2.45 -4.91 -18.65
N LEU A 281 3.58 -4.69 -19.32
CA LEU A 281 3.90 -3.38 -19.89
C LEU A 281 2.82 -2.92 -20.86
N ASN A 282 2.30 -1.73 -20.60
CA ASN A 282 1.39 -1.01 -21.50
C ASN A 282 2.02 0.28 -22.03
N TYR A 283 3.08 0.78 -21.39
CA TYR A 283 3.81 1.96 -21.83
C TYR A 283 5.32 1.75 -21.69
N LEU A 284 6.03 1.88 -22.81
CA LEU A 284 7.48 1.77 -22.88
C LEU A 284 8.05 2.94 -23.69
N SER A 285 8.80 3.81 -23.03
CA SER A 285 9.47 4.93 -23.71
C SER A 285 10.94 5.00 -23.35
N PHE A 286 11.78 4.81 -24.37
CA PHE A 286 13.23 5.05 -24.31
C PHE A 286 13.64 6.15 -25.30
N SER A 287 12.71 7.03 -25.70
CA SER A 287 13.02 8.07 -26.67
C SER A 287 14.08 9.06 -26.16
N ASP A 288 14.75 9.74 -27.06
CA ASP A 288 15.70 10.81 -26.71
C ASP A 288 16.81 10.30 -25.77
N ASN A 289 17.52 9.28 -26.25
CA ASN A 289 18.67 8.65 -25.62
C ASN A 289 19.74 8.41 -26.71
N THR A 290 20.78 7.63 -26.39
CA THR A 290 21.85 7.27 -27.33
C THR A 290 21.86 5.78 -27.70
N LEU A 291 20.76 5.06 -27.45
CA LEU A 291 20.64 3.62 -27.72
C LEU A 291 20.97 3.27 -29.17
N HIS A 292 21.65 2.15 -29.36
CA HIS A 292 22.08 1.66 -30.66
C HIS A 292 21.78 0.17 -30.82
N GLY A 293 22.11 -0.40 -31.98
CA GLY A 293 21.77 -1.79 -32.31
C GLY A 293 20.39 -1.92 -32.94
N ASN A 294 19.92 -3.17 -33.01
CA ASN A 294 18.61 -3.51 -33.54
C ASN A 294 17.55 -3.47 -32.43
N ILE A 295 16.30 -3.25 -32.81
CA ILE A 295 15.16 -3.47 -31.92
C ILE A 295 14.98 -4.98 -31.72
N PRO A 296 14.94 -5.51 -30.49
CA PRO A 296 14.78 -6.94 -30.25
C PRO A 296 13.39 -7.43 -30.66
N THR A 297 13.32 -8.62 -31.26
CA THR A 297 12.07 -9.26 -31.70
C THR A 297 11.13 -9.56 -30.53
N GLU A 298 11.70 -9.72 -29.34
CA GLU A 298 11.05 -10.02 -28.07
C GLU A 298 10.10 -8.92 -27.62
N VAL A 299 10.25 -7.67 -28.10
CA VAL A 299 9.26 -6.60 -27.87
C VAL A 299 7.87 -7.01 -28.36
N GLY A 300 7.80 -7.81 -29.43
CA GLY A 300 6.53 -8.35 -29.95
C GLY A 300 5.82 -9.32 -29.01
N MET A 301 6.48 -9.81 -27.95
CA MET A 301 5.87 -10.67 -26.93
C MET A 301 5.01 -9.87 -25.93
N ILE A 302 5.20 -8.55 -25.84
CA ILE A 302 4.50 -7.66 -24.92
C ILE A 302 3.11 -7.34 -25.45
N SER A 303 2.20 -8.30 -25.36
CA SER A 303 0.87 -8.22 -25.98
C SER A 303 -0.01 -7.06 -25.49
N ASN A 304 0.26 -6.54 -24.29
CA ASN A 304 -0.47 -5.42 -23.69
C ASN A 304 0.07 -4.03 -24.06
N LEU A 305 1.17 -3.96 -24.82
CA LEU A 305 1.85 -2.70 -25.09
C LEU A 305 0.96 -1.75 -25.91
N GLY A 306 0.67 -0.59 -25.34
CA GLY A 306 -0.15 0.46 -25.94
C GLY A 306 0.69 1.61 -26.49
N VAL A 307 1.79 1.95 -25.83
CA VAL A 307 2.76 2.96 -26.29
C VAL A 307 4.15 2.35 -26.33
N PHE A 308 4.81 2.49 -27.48
CA PHE A 308 6.20 2.10 -27.66
C PHE A 308 6.96 3.21 -28.40
N SER A 309 7.88 3.88 -27.70
CA SER A 309 8.66 4.96 -28.30
C SER A 309 10.16 4.71 -28.15
N LEU A 310 10.85 4.67 -29.29
CA LEU A 310 12.31 4.60 -29.39
C LEU A 310 12.87 5.75 -30.25
N SER A 311 12.08 6.80 -30.51
CA SER A 311 12.48 7.92 -31.35
C SER A 311 13.73 8.63 -30.80
N ALA A 312 14.45 9.34 -31.68
CA ALA A 312 15.66 10.09 -31.29
C ALA A 312 16.69 9.23 -30.53
N ASN A 313 17.07 8.11 -31.16
CA ASN A 313 18.17 7.23 -30.75
C ASN A 313 19.05 6.90 -31.97
N ASN A 314 20.12 6.13 -31.78
CA ASN A 314 21.07 5.68 -32.80
C ASN A 314 20.78 4.23 -33.29
N LEU A 315 19.52 3.82 -33.26
CA LEU A 315 19.08 2.48 -33.67
C LEU A 315 19.27 2.26 -35.17
N HIS A 316 19.56 1.01 -35.54
CA HIS A 316 19.71 0.59 -36.93
C HIS A 316 19.03 -0.77 -37.17
N GLY A 317 19.18 -1.29 -38.40
CA GLY A 317 18.50 -2.51 -38.81
C GLY A 317 17.05 -2.26 -39.22
N THR A 318 16.23 -3.29 -39.08
CA THR A 318 14.81 -3.28 -39.50
C THR A 318 13.90 -3.29 -38.28
N VAL A 319 12.73 -2.67 -38.40
CA VAL A 319 11.65 -2.83 -37.42
C VAL A 319 11.19 -4.30 -37.41
N PRO A 320 11.25 -5.01 -36.28
CA PRO A 320 10.78 -6.39 -36.17
C PRO A 320 9.33 -6.55 -36.60
N THR A 321 9.03 -7.58 -37.39
CA THR A 321 7.66 -7.87 -37.83
C THR A 321 6.73 -8.25 -36.68
N GLU A 322 7.30 -8.76 -35.59
CA GLU A 322 6.64 -9.16 -34.35
C GLU A 322 5.95 -7.98 -33.68
N ILE A 323 6.44 -6.75 -33.83
CA ILE A 323 5.78 -5.53 -33.34
C ILE A 323 4.39 -5.37 -34.00
N GLY A 324 4.25 -5.77 -35.26
CA GLY A 324 2.97 -5.76 -35.97
C GLY A 324 1.94 -6.76 -35.40
N MET A 325 2.34 -7.66 -34.49
CA MET A 325 1.44 -8.58 -33.80
C MET A 325 0.81 -7.99 -32.54
N ILE A 326 1.31 -6.85 -32.05
CA ILE A 326 0.82 -6.19 -30.84
C ILE A 326 -0.46 -5.43 -31.16
N LYS A 327 -1.61 -5.97 -30.75
CA LYS A 327 -2.94 -5.45 -31.12
C LYS A 327 -3.30 -4.12 -30.46
N ASN A 328 -2.74 -3.85 -29.29
CA ASN A 328 -3.07 -2.68 -28.48
C ASN A 328 -2.21 -1.45 -28.79
N LEU A 329 -1.16 -1.62 -29.62
CA LEU A 329 -0.20 -0.58 -29.92
C LEU A 329 -0.87 0.56 -30.69
N LYS A 330 -0.73 1.79 -30.19
CA LYS A 330 -1.32 3.00 -30.74
C LYS A 330 -0.34 3.80 -31.58
#